data_AF-A0A7J6T287-F1
#
_entry.id   AF-A0A7J6T287-F1
#
_cell.length_a   1.000
_cell.length_b   1.000
_cell.length_c   1.000
_cell.angle_alpha   90.00
_cell.angle_beta   90.00
_cell.angle_gamma   90.00
#
_symmetry.space_group_name_H-M   'P 1'
#
loop_
_entity.id
_entity.type
_entity.pdbx_description
1 polymer ?
#
loop_
_entity_poly.entity_id
_entity_poly.type
_entity_poly.pdbx_seq_one_letter_code
_entity_poly.pdbx_strand_id
1 'polypeptide(L)'
;MSKEVVRVLVASTNPVKIEAARMGIEPFIKGRELVVSGEATDSGVADQPYGDAETLRGARNRLAALCRGTKQAEFYVAFEGGVFKTEDGRLHVAAWVCVSMHGDDYVSEARTATFQARAYKHHNEVTLPTTIGKEADM
;
A
#
# COMPACT_ATOMS: atom_id res chain seq x y z
N MET A 1 -27.46 13.80 18.08
CA MET A 1 -26.30 13.02 18.58
C MET A 1 -25.23 13.09 17.50
N SER A 2 -23.99 13.46 17.84
CA SER A 2 -22.88 13.42 16.88
C SER A 2 -22.62 11.96 16.50
N LYS A 3 -22.52 11.69 15.21
CA LYS A 3 -22.16 10.36 14.69
C LYS A 3 -20.74 10.06 15.17
N GLU A 4 -20.51 8.86 15.74
CA GLU A 4 -19.16 8.44 16.12
C GLU A 4 -18.27 8.38 14.88
N VAL A 5 -17.02 8.87 14.99
CA VAL A 5 -16.10 9.00 13.86
C VAL A 5 -15.02 7.93 13.93
N VAL A 6 -14.94 7.09 12.90
CA VAL A 6 -13.84 6.16 12.67
C VAL A 6 -12.78 6.85 11.83
N ARG A 7 -11.57 6.97 12.39
CA ARG A 7 -10.42 7.52 11.67
C ARG A 7 -9.55 6.39 11.13
N VAL A 8 -9.14 6.53 9.88
CA VAL A 8 -8.19 5.63 9.21
C VAL A 8 -7.03 6.46 8.69
N LEU A 9 -5.80 6.06 9.03
CA LEU A 9 -4.59 6.61 8.44
C LEU A 9 -4.01 5.62 7.42
N VAL A 10 -3.62 6.14 6.27
CA VAL A 10 -3.02 5.37 5.19
C VAL A 10 -1.58 5.81 5.00
N ALA A 11 -0.64 4.87 4.95
CA ALA A 11 0.79 5.09 4.80
C ALA A 11 1.18 5.46 3.35
N SER A 12 0.41 6.39 2.75
CA SER A 12 0.57 6.88 1.38
C SER A 12 -0.27 8.15 1.18
N THR A 13 0.26 9.10 0.41
CA THR A 13 -0.48 10.27 -0.08
C THR A 13 -1.19 10.05 -1.42
N ASN A 14 -0.98 8.89 -2.07
CA ASN A 14 -1.65 8.55 -3.32
C ASN A 14 -3.18 8.41 -3.12
N PRO A 15 -4.02 9.18 -3.83
CA PRO A 15 -5.48 9.16 -3.66
C PRO A 15 -6.10 7.80 -3.96
N VAL A 16 -5.53 7.01 -4.86
CA VAL A 16 -6.02 5.65 -5.19
C VAL A 16 -5.86 4.72 -3.99
N LYS A 17 -4.75 4.80 -3.26
CA LYS A 17 -4.51 3.97 -2.06
C LYS A 17 -5.41 4.41 -0.89
N ILE A 18 -5.63 5.72 -0.75
CA ILE A 18 -6.53 6.28 0.27
C ILE A 18 -7.97 5.80 0.01
N GLU A 19 -8.42 5.87 -1.23
CA GLU A 19 -9.74 5.42 -1.63
C GLU A 19 -9.92 3.91 -1.49
N ALA A 20 -8.91 3.11 -1.84
CA ALA A 20 -8.92 1.67 -1.63
C ALA A 20 -9.07 1.30 -0.15
N ALA A 21 -8.37 2.00 0.75
CA ALA A 21 -8.53 1.81 2.19
C ALA A 21 -9.94 2.21 2.67
N ARG A 22 -10.49 3.32 2.17
CA ARG A 22 -11.87 3.76 2.47
C ARG A 22 -12.88 2.67 2.11
N MET A 23 -12.82 2.19 0.87
CA MET A 23 -13.71 1.14 0.36
C MET A 23 -13.55 -0.18 1.14
N GLY A 24 -12.32 -0.50 1.56
CA GLY A 24 -12.05 -1.70 2.36
C GLY A 24 -12.61 -1.64 3.79
N ILE A 25 -12.62 -0.46 4.42
CA ILE A 25 -13.05 -0.30 5.82
C ILE A 25 -14.53 0.05 5.95
N GLU A 26 -15.10 0.81 5.01
CA GLU A 26 -16.48 1.31 5.05
C GLU A 26 -17.55 0.25 5.35
N PRO A 27 -17.49 -0.98 4.80
CA PRO A 27 -18.48 -2.02 5.11
C PRO A 27 -18.54 -2.43 6.58
N PHE A 28 -17.48 -2.19 7.35
CA PHE A 28 -17.33 -2.67 8.72
C PHE A 28 -17.72 -1.65 9.79
N ILE A 29 -17.93 -0.37 9.43
CA ILE A 29 -18.09 0.70 10.42
C ILE A 29 -19.54 0.99 10.87
N LYS A 30 -20.52 0.13 10.54
CA LYS A 30 -21.89 0.10 11.12
C LYS A 30 -22.59 1.47 11.25
N GLY A 31 -22.53 2.30 10.21
CA GLY A 31 -23.19 3.60 10.24
C GLY A 31 -22.51 4.63 11.15
N ARG A 32 -21.24 4.45 11.50
CA ARG A 32 -20.33 5.50 11.98
C ARG A 32 -19.89 6.39 10.80
N GLU A 33 -19.33 7.56 11.08
CA GLU A 33 -18.71 8.41 10.05
C GLU A 33 -17.29 7.88 9.76
N LEU A 34 -16.91 7.80 8.48
CA LEU A 34 -15.56 7.40 8.08
C LEU A 34 -14.74 8.61 7.68
N VAL A 35 -13.59 8.81 8.32
CA VAL A 35 -12.60 9.81 7.91
C VAL A 35 -11.30 9.10 7.58
N VAL A 36 -10.91 9.13 6.31
CA VAL A 36 -9.65 8.52 5.83
C VAL A 36 -8.71 9.62 5.38
N SER A 37 -7.45 9.53 5.80
CA SER A 37 -6.41 10.46 5.34
C SER A 37 -5.08 9.76 5.12
N GLY A 38 -4.26 10.32 4.23
CA GLY A 38 -2.96 9.78 3.87
C GLY A 38 -1.81 10.52 4.56
N GLU A 39 -0.75 9.79 4.86
CA GLU A 39 0.54 10.33 5.34
C GLU A 39 1.69 9.64 4.62
N ALA A 40 2.69 10.42 4.22
CA ALA A 40 3.90 9.88 3.62
C ALA A 40 4.75 9.20 4.70
N THR A 41 5.24 8.00 4.39
CA THR A 41 6.10 7.20 5.28
C THR A 41 7.19 6.54 4.45
N ASP A 42 8.33 6.24 5.06
CA ASP A 42 9.42 5.52 4.41
C ASP A 42 9.22 4.01 4.53
N SER A 43 9.46 3.27 3.44
CA SER A 43 9.39 1.80 3.45
C SER A 43 10.69 1.15 3.90
N GLY A 44 11.82 1.86 3.90
CA GLY A 44 13.12 1.30 4.27
C GLY A 44 13.59 0.13 3.38
N VAL A 45 13.01 0.00 2.18
CA VAL A 45 13.40 -0.96 1.13
C VAL A 45 13.59 -0.20 -0.19
N ALA A 46 13.99 -0.87 -1.26
CA ALA A 46 14.12 -0.24 -2.57
C ALA A 46 12.80 0.39 -3.04
N ASP A 47 12.87 1.47 -3.83
CA ASP A 47 11.68 2.13 -4.41
C ASP A 47 10.83 1.17 -5.26
N GLN A 48 11.46 0.16 -5.85
CA GLN A 48 10.81 -0.96 -6.51
C GLN A 48 11.20 -2.29 -5.83
N PRO A 49 10.46 -2.72 -4.80
CA PRO A 49 10.70 -3.99 -4.11
C PRO A 49 10.62 -5.19 -5.05
N TYR A 50 11.50 -6.17 -4.83
CA TYR A 50 11.54 -7.40 -5.61
C TYR A 50 11.22 -8.62 -4.75
N GLY A 51 10.19 -9.37 -5.16
CA GLY A 51 9.71 -10.57 -4.48
C GLY A 51 8.91 -10.27 -3.22
N ASP A 52 8.29 -11.31 -2.66
CA ASP A 52 7.35 -11.18 -1.54
C ASP A 52 8.02 -10.69 -0.26
N ALA A 53 9.20 -11.22 0.06
CA ALA A 53 9.88 -10.91 1.32
C ALA A 53 10.21 -9.42 1.45
N GLU A 54 10.72 -8.79 0.38
CA GLU A 54 11.05 -7.36 0.39
C GLU A 54 9.79 -6.50 0.34
N THR A 55 8.82 -6.85 -0.50
CA THR A 55 7.57 -6.09 -0.65
C THR A 55 6.77 -6.07 0.65
N LEU A 56 6.62 -7.22 1.31
CA LEU A 56 5.94 -7.32 2.61
C LEU A 56 6.71 -6.55 3.70
N ARG A 57 8.04 -6.63 3.71
CA ARG A 57 8.86 -5.84 4.63
C ARG A 57 8.64 -4.34 4.44
N GLY A 58 8.58 -3.87 3.20
CA GLY A 58 8.25 -2.47 2.89
C GLY A 58 6.88 -2.05 3.43
N ALA A 59 5.84 -2.89 3.23
CA ALA A 59 4.51 -2.63 3.76
C ALA A 59 4.50 -2.56 5.31
N ARG A 60 5.17 -3.51 5.99
CA ARG A 60 5.30 -3.51 7.46
C ARG A 60 6.05 -2.29 7.98
N ASN A 61 7.13 -1.89 7.32
CA ASN A 61 7.92 -0.72 7.71
C ASN A 61 7.10 0.57 7.60
N ARG A 62 6.35 0.74 6.50
CA ARG A 62 5.42 1.87 6.32
C ARG A 62 4.35 1.89 7.42
N LEU A 63 3.75 0.74 7.72
CA LEU A 63 2.74 0.63 8.78
C LEU A 63 3.33 1.03 10.13
N ALA A 64 4.50 0.49 10.47
CA ALA A 64 5.17 0.79 11.73
C ALA A 64 5.59 2.26 11.85
N ALA A 65 6.03 2.89 10.75
CA ALA A 65 6.32 4.32 10.72
C ALA A 65 5.05 5.15 10.97
N LEU A 66 3.93 4.78 10.35
CA LEU A 66 2.64 5.43 10.54
C LEU A 66 2.14 5.31 11.99
N CYS A 67 2.24 4.13 12.61
CA CYS A 67 1.82 3.90 14.00
C CYS A 67 2.68 4.67 15.03
N ARG A 68 3.94 4.99 14.71
CA ARG A 68 4.82 5.83 15.55
C ARG A 68 4.62 7.34 15.33
N GLY A 69 3.80 7.73 14.34
CA GLY A 69 3.52 9.12 14.03
C GLY A 69 2.74 9.82 15.13
N THR A 70 2.61 11.15 15.03
CA THR A 70 1.89 11.96 16.03
C THR A 70 0.37 11.91 15.85
N LYS A 71 -0.11 11.53 14.67
CA LYS A 71 -1.54 11.40 14.39
C LYS A 71 -2.04 10.04 14.83
N GLN A 72 -3.17 10.03 15.54
CA GLN A 72 -3.83 8.81 15.98
C GLN A 72 -5.08 8.52 15.12
N ALA A 73 -5.28 7.25 14.82
CA ALA A 73 -6.45 6.72 14.12
C ALA A 73 -6.86 5.37 14.72
N GLU A 74 -8.10 4.93 14.48
CA GLU A 74 -8.60 3.61 14.92
C GLU A 74 -7.92 2.50 14.10
N PHE A 75 -7.71 2.75 12.80
CA PHE A 75 -7.03 1.84 11.88
C PHE A 75 -5.87 2.51 11.17
N TYR A 76 -4.81 1.73 10.95
CA TYR A 76 -3.64 2.09 10.17
C TYR A 76 -3.53 1.12 9.00
N VAL A 77 -3.31 1.63 7.79
CA VAL A 77 -3.25 0.82 6.56
C VAL A 77 -1.99 1.16 5.78
N ALA A 78 -1.24 0.16 5.35
CA ALA A 78 -0.09 0.31 4.47
C ALA A 78 -0.24 -0.55 3.21
N PHE A 79 0.25 -0.02 2.10
CA PHE A 79 0.28 -0.71 0.80
C PHE A 79 1.67 -0.61 0.21
N GLU A 80 2.27 -1.74 -0.17
CA GLU A 80 3.52 -1.78 -0.92
C GLU A 80 3.38 -2.62 -2.18
N GLY A 81 3.65 -2.00 -3.33
CA GLY A 81 3.68 -2.68 -4.61
C GLY A 81 5.07 -3.27 -4.87
N GLY A 82 5.11 -4.46 -5.46
CA GLY A 82 6.35 -5.16 -5.76
C GLY A 82 6.34 -5.79 -7.14
N VAL A 83 7.53 -6.21 -7.55
CA VAL A 83 7.76 -6.95 -8.80
C VAL A 83 8.20 -8.36 -8.46
N PHE A 84 7.64 -9.33 -9.18
CA PHE A 84 7.84 -10.75 -8.94
C PHE A 84 8.24 -11.40 -10.25
N LYS A 85 9.27 -12.23 -10.22
CA LYS A 85 9.68 -12.99 -11.40
C LYS A 85 9.36 -14.46 -11.19
N THR A 86 8.68 -15.05 -12.16
CA THR A 86 8.41 -16.48 -12.21
C THR A 86 9.64 -17.24 -12.71
N GLU A 87 9.63 -18.56 -12.51
CA GLU A 87 10.72 -19.44 -12.97
C GLU A 87 10.94 -19.36 -14.50
N ASP A 88 9.88 -19.15 -15.28
CA ASP A 88 9.94 -18.97 -16.74
C ASP A 88 10.37 -17.54 -17.16
N GLY A 89 10.73 -16.69 -16.20
CA GLY A 89 11.31 -15.38 -16.43
C GLY A 89 10.32 -14.24 -16.68
N ARG A 90 9.01 -14.49 -16.59
CA ARG A 90 7.99 -13.43 -16.72
C ARG A 90 7.98 -12.53 -15.50
N LEU A 91 7.66 -11.27 -15.72
CA LEU A 91 7.46 -10.30 -14.64
C LEU A 91 5.99 -10.19 -14.31
N HIS A 92 5.74 -10.07 -13.01
CA HIS A 92 4.44 -9.91 -12.42
C HIS A 92 4.49 -8.77 -11.42
N VAL A 93 3.35 -8.14 -11.18
CA VAL A 93 3.16 -7.13 -10.14
C VAL A 93 2.03 -7.56 -9.21
N ALA A 94 2.22 -7.28 -7.94
CA ALA A 94 1.24 -7.45 -6.87
C ALA A 94 1.56 -6.44 -5.76
N ALA A 95 0.63 -6.26 -4.84
CA ALA A 95 0.85 -5.47 -3.65
C ALA A 95 0.60 -6.28 -2.37
N TRP A 96 1.36 -5.95 -1.33
CA TRP A 96 1.06 -6.34 0.04
C TRP A 96 0.30 -5.22 0.73
N VAL A 97 -0.72 -5.59 1.49
CA VAL A 97 -1.54 -4.71 2.31
C VAL A 97 -1.40 -5.16 3.76
N CYS A 98 -1.02 -4.24 4.63
CA CYS A 98 -0.93 -4.48 6.07
C CYS A 98 -1.90 -3.55 6.80
N VAL A 99 -2.65 -4.10 7.76
CA VAL A 99 -3.62 -3.35 8.57
C VAL A 99 -3.38 -3.63 10.06
N SER A 100 -3.41 -2.60 10.89
CA SER A 100 -3.34 -2.70 12.35
C SER A 100 -4.36 -1.76 12.99
N MET A 101 -4.84 -2.14 14.18
CA MET A 101 -5.68 -1.30 15.02
C MET A 101 -4.85 -0.58 16.07
N HIS A 102 -5.31 0.60 16.51
CA HIS A 102 -4.64 1.31 17.59
C HIS A 102 -4.57 0.50 18.88
N GLY A 103 -3.37 0.36 19.43
CA GLY A 103 -3.14 -0.37 20.67
C GLY A 103 -3.15 -1.89 20.52
N ASP A 104 -3.20 -2.42 19.29
CA ASP A 104 -3.09 -3.85 19.01
C ASP A 104 -1.70 -4.18 18.43
N ASP A 105 -1.11 -5.26 18.90
CA ASP A 105 0.18 -5.80 18.41
C ASP A 105 -0.01 -6.68 17.17
N TYR A 106 -1.25 -7.06 16.86
CA TYR A 106 -1.57 -7.87 15.69
C TYR A 106 -1.60 -7.05 14.40
N VAL A 107 -0.98 -7.61 13.35
CA VAL A 107 -1.01 -7.05 12.00
C VAL A 107 -1.68 -8.05 11.07
N SER A 108 -2.75 -7.61 10.42
CA SER A 108 -3.39 -8.36 9.33
C SER A 108 -2.68 -8.10 8.02
N GLU A 109 -2.40 -9.15 7.25
CA GLU A 109 -1.61 -9.08 6.03
C GLU A 109 -2.32 -9.80 4.89
N ALA A 110 -2.43 -9.13 3.75
CA ALA A 110 -3.02 -9.69 2.55
C ALA A 110 -2.19 -9.32 1.32
N ARG A 111 -2.09 -10.24 0.37
CA ARG A 111 -1.47 -10.01 -0.93
C ARG A 111 -2.57 -9.91 -1.99
N THR A 112 -2.47 -8.92 -2.87
CA THR A 112 -3.42 -8.79 -3.98
C THR A 112 -3.29 -9.96 -4.95
N ALA A 113 -4.29 -10.11 -5.83
CA ALA A 113 -4.12 -10.87 -7.04
C ALA A 113 -2.88 -10.37 -7.82
N THR A 114 -2.25 -11.30 -8.54
CA THR A 114 -1.05 -11.02 -9.32
C THR A 114 -1.44 -10.65 -10.75
N PHE A 115 -0.85 -9.59 -11.29
CA PHE A 115 -0.99 -9.19 -12.69
C PHE A 115 0.31 -9.45 -13.43
N GLN A 116 0.25 -10.15 -14.57
CA GLN A 116 1.43 -10.34 -15.41
C GLN A 116 1.76 -9.02 -16.12
N ALA A 117 2.95 -8.48 -15.87
CA ALA A 117 3.42 -7.27 -16.51
C ALA A 117 4.04 -7.59 -17.87
N ARG A 118 3.83 -6.71 -18.85
CA ARG A 118 4.57 -6.78 -20.12
C ARG A 118 5.97 -6.22 -19.89
N ALA A 119 6.98 -7.08 -19.91
CA ALA A 119 8.37 -6.66 -19.94
C ALA A 119 8.71 -6.08 -21.32
N TYR A 120 9.19 -4.84 -21.39
CA TYR A 120 9.81 -4.28 -22.59
C TYR A 120 11.32 -4.51 -22.48
N LYS A 121 11.89 -5.22 -23.46
CA LYS A 121 13.35 -5.29 -23.61
C LYS A 121 13.83 -4.00 -24.24
N HIS A 122 14.51 -3.15 -23.49
CA HIS A 122 15.44 -2.18 -24.07
C HIS A 122 16.85 -2.69 -23.79
N HIS A 123 17.58 -3.01 -24.86
CA HIS A 123 19.02 -3.36 -24.87
C HIS A 123 19.52 -4.14 -23.63
N ASN A 124 19.38 -5.46 -23.66
CA ASN A 124 19.94 -6.42 -22.69
C ASN A 124 19.57 -6.26 -21.20
N GLU A 125 18.74 -5.30 -20.82
CA GLU A 125 18.21 -5.16 -19.46
C GLU A 125 16.67 -5.19 -19.47
N VAL A 126 16.08 -5.94 -18.53
CA VAL A 126 14.63 -5.98 -18.34
C VAL A 126 14.27 -4.94 -17.29
N THR A 127 13.67 -3.83 -17.73
CA THR A 127 13.24 -2.74 -16.85
C THR A 127 11.73 -2.55 -17.01
N LEU A 128 10.99 -2.44 -15.90
CA LEU A 128 9.60 -1.99 -15.96
C LEU A 128 9.59 -0.46 -16.13
N PRO A 129 8.60 0.11 -16.85
CA PRO A 129 8.49 1.55 -16.98
C PRO A 129 8.30 2.17 -15.59
N THR A 130 9.28 2.96 -15.16
CA THR A 130 9.31 3.63 -13.85
C THR A 130 8.37 4.82 -13.73
N THR A 131 7.46 5.05 -14.69
CA THR A 131 6.52 6.18 -14.59
C THR A 131 5.21 5.88 -15.30
N ILE A 132 4.15 5.60 -14.54
CA ILE A 132 2.79 5.94 -14.91
C ILE A 132 2.48 7.21 -14.11
N GLY A 133 2.63 8.39 -14.72
CA GLY A 133 2.13 9.64 -14.13
C GLY A 133 2.99 10.90 -14.21
N LYS A 134 3.65 11.21 -15.34
CA LYS A 134 4.27 12.55 -15.51
C LYS A 134 4.17 13.20 -16.90
N GLU A 135 3.31 12.75 -17.80
CA GLU A 135 3.05 13.48 -19.04
C GLU A 135 1.55 13.58 -19.31
N ALA A 136 0.97 14.66 -18.78
CA ALA A 136 -0.25 15.28 -19.27
C ALA A 136 -0.22 16.75 -18.83
N ASP A 137 0.74 17.50 -19.39
CA ASP A 137 0.74 18.97 -19.48
C ASP A 137 1.91 19.38 -20.40
N MET A 138 1.67 19.29 -21.71
CA MET A 138 2.24 20.14 -22.77
C MET A 138 1.26 20.20 -23.94
#